data_AF-A0A016T571-F1
#
_entry.id   AF-A0A016T571-F1
#
_cell.length_a   1.000
_cell.length_b   1.000
_cell.length_c   1.000
_cell.angle_alpha   90.00
_cell.angle_beta   90.00
_cell.angle_gamma   90.00
#
_symmetry.space_group_name_H-M   'P 1'
#
loop_
_entity.id
_entity.type
_entity.pdbx_description
1 polymer ?
#
loop_
_entity_poly.entity_id
_entity_poly.type
_entity_poly.pdbx_seq_one_letter_code
_entity_poly.pdbx_strand_id
1 'polypeptide(L)'
;MFLVSQLPFDPESSWVPEFCRRLRMRRQGRFWFPPENEPDIFALFSRRALYDALIADQSKSAIANLVSTSRPKPPIPAKPSGIGTKQSEPSEAPASDNELDPLQLRLAEVLQDIAEKQEMLMKLEDEISDIHNDNANIKEGFASDSEKLMVFLEDPEQMKAKILGFITESDVRLEKMEAEFKDSREKLLLDLRELQNQQSQQSLCSKEQILKNHAKLEELRSEIERNSSLAEKLKSRLEQITKTDLDRSLMIHRIMEMTGSIQKQDQEIKKVILENLGVQRELKWLTQTLHRTFNTIEESLFKETDDPKGERAYKLFGKLHSTCMISVEAIEQNGALSRQNEELVDLIEIEKQQHFDEQLNRIQMDLDVIEKENARLEQLQAQNHS
;
A
#
# COMPACT_ATOMS: atom_id res chain seq x y z
N MET A 1 52.34 -18.02 12.56
CA MET A 1 52.27 -17.22 11.31
C MET A 1 51.34 -17.98 10.38
N PHE A 2 50.12 -17.57 10.06
CA PHE A 2 49.66 -16.23 9.67
C PHE A 2 48.32 -15.86 10.33
N LEU A 3 48.12 -14.54 10.42
CA LEU A 3 47.18 -13.83 11.28
C LEU A 3 45.70 -14.07 10.92
N VAL A 4 44.93 -14.51 11.93
CA VAL A 4 43.48 -14.32 11.97
C VAL A 4 43.24 -12.85 12.31
N SER A 5 42.91 -12.06 11.30
CA SER A 5 42.45 -10.68 11.48
C SER A 5 41.08 -10.69 12.17
N GLN A 6 41.11 -10.58 13.49
CA GLN A 6 39.95 -10.22 14.31
C GLN A 6 39.49 -8.81 13.89
N LEU A 7 38.30 -8.73 13.30
CA LEU A 7 37.56 -7.48 13.17
C LEU A 7 36.75 -7.25 14.46
N PRO A 8 36.52 -6.00 14.87
CA PRO A 8 35.96 -5.67 16.17
C PRO A 8 34.50 -6.10 16.23
N PHE A 9 34.15 -6.73 17.36
CA PHE A 9 32.78 -7.07 17.72
C PHE A 9 32.01 -5.77 18.02
N ASP A 10 31.09 -5.40 17.13
CA ASP A 10 30.21 -4.23 17.28
C ASP A 10 29.02 -4.59 18.20
N PRO A 11 28.69 -3.82 19.25
CA PRO A 11 27.77 -4.24 20.31
C PRO A 11 26.27 -4.13 19.95
N GLU A 12 25.91 -3.76 18.72
CA GLU A 12 24.51 -3.69 18.27
C GLU A 12 24.09 -4.89 17.40
N SER A 13 24.26 -6.11 17.93
CA SER A 13 23.82 -7.34 17.27
C SER A 13 22.29 -7.41 17.18
N SER A 14 21.73 -6.76 16.17
CA SER A 14 20.37 -6.97 15.69
C SER A 14 20.22 -8.42 15.23
N TRP A 15 19.31 -9.16 15.84
CA TRP A 15 18.91 -10.49 15.40
C TRP A 15 18.63 -10.49 13.89
N VAL A 16 19.35 -11.35 13.15
CA VAL A 16 19.18 -11.52 11.70
C VAL A 16 18.47 -12.85 11.46
N PRO A 17 17.32 -12.86 10.78
CA PRO A 17 16.66 -14.11 10.39
C PRO A 17 17.58 -15.02 9.57
N GLU A 18 17.57 -16.33 9.84
CA GLU A 18 18.41 -17.33 9.14
C GLU A 18 18.24 -17.32 7.61
N PHE A 19 17.04 -16.98 7.11
CA PHE A 19 16.82 -16.85 5.66
C PHE A 19 17.62 -15.69 5.04
N CYS A 20 17.72 -14.55 5.74
CA CYS A 20 18.51 -13.39 5.28
C CYS A 20 20.01 -13.71 5.27
N ARG A 21 20.47 -14.52 6.24
CA ARG A 21 21.86 -14.98 6.33
C ARG A 21 22.22 -15.93 5.17
N ARG A 22 21.33 -16.88 4.85
CA ARG A 22 21.53 -17.83 3.73
C ARG A 22 21.55 -17.14 2.37
N LEU A 23 20.73 -16.10 2.20
CA LEU A 23 20.58 -15.37 0.93
C LEU A 23 21.50 -14.14 0.82
N ARG A 24 22.43 -13.96 1.76
CA ARG A 24 23.38 -12.83 1.80
C ARG A 24 22.70 -11.46 1.63
N MET A 25 21.53 -11.30 2.23
CA MET A 25 20.75 -10.07 2.15
C MET A 25 21.42 -8.93 2.95
N ARG A 26 21.44 -7.71 2.41
CA ARG A 26 21.96 -6.50 3.06
C ARG A 26 20.84 -5.77 3.81
N ARG A 27 21.09 -5.37 5.05
CA ARG A 27 20.14 -4.54 5.82
C ARG A 27 20.31 -3.07 5.44
N GLN A 28 19.23 -2.43 4.99
CA GLN A 28 19.15 -0.99 4.81
C GLN A 28 17.96 -0.47 5.63
N GLY A 29 18.26 0.10 6.80
CA GLY A 29 17.24 0.51 7.77
C GLY A 29 16.44 -0.67 8.35
N ARG A 30 15.12 -0.69 8.09
CA ARG A 30 14.19 -1.76 8.51
C ARG A 30 14.02 -2.87 7.48
N PHE A 31 14.59 -2.75 6.29
CA PHE A 31 14.38 -3.66 5.17
C PHE A 31 15.66 -4.43 4.80
N TRP A 32 15.46 -5.60 4.20
CA TRP A 32 16.52 -6.50 3.73
C TRP A 32 16.48 -6.56 2.21
N PHE A 33 17.63 -6.33 1.56
CA PHE A 33 17.76 -6.25 0.11
C PHE A 33 18.72 -7.33 -0.42
N PRO A 34 18.44 -7.94 -1.58
CA PRO A 34 19.40 -8.83 -2.25
C PRO A 34 20.66 -8.08 -2.69
N PRO A 35 21.81 -8.76 -2.80
CA PRO A 35 23.01 -8.18 -3.38
C PRO A 35 22.79 -7.89 -4.88
N GLU A 36 23.22 -6.71 -5.34
CA GLU A 36 22.94 -6.12 -6.68
C GLU A 36 23.48 -6.92 -7.89
N ASN A 37 24.14 -8.07 -7.68
CA ASN A 37 24.90 -8.80 -8.70
C ASN A 37 24.46 -10.25 -8.97
N GLU A 38 23.25 -10.65 -8.60
CA GLU A 38 22.68 -11.95 -9.00
C GLU A 38 21.40 -11.77 -9.85
N PRO A 39 21.23 -12.53 -10.94
CA PRO A 39 19.99 -12.51 -11.72
C PRO A 39 18.83 -13.02 -10.85
N ASP A 40 17.66 -12.41 -10.98
CA ASP A 40 16.48 -12.66 -10.16
C ASP A 40 16.09 -14.15 -10.03
N ILE A 41 16.61 -14.82 -9.00
CA ILE A 41 16.19 -16.18 -8.59
C ILE A 41 14.78 -16.14 -7.96
N PHE A 42 14.22 -14.95 -7.71
CA PHE A 42 12.92 -14.74 -7.07
C PHE A 42 11.70 -14.74 -8.02
N ALA A 43 11.86 -15.22 -9.26
CA ALA A 43 10.75 -15.39 -10.19
C ALA A 43 9.73 -16.48 -9.78
N LEU A 44 10.06 -17.35 -8.82
CA LEU A 44 9.21 -18.50 -8.46
C LEU A 44 8.03 -18.15 -7.51
N PHE A 45 7.96 -16.94 -6.96
CA PHE A 45 6.90 -16.56 -6.01
C PHE A 45 6.03 -15.38 -6.44
N SER A 46 6.29 -14.81 -7.62
CA SER A 46 5.43 -13.78 -8.19
C SER A 46 4.24 -14.40 -8.90
N ARG A 47 3.07 -14.42 -8.24
CA ARG A 47 1.75 -14.78 -8.81
C ARG A 47 1.40 -14.03 -10.12
N ARG A 48 2.18 -13.01 -10.49
CA ARG A 48 2.01 -12.21 -11.70
C ARG A 48 2.45 -12.97 -12.97
N ALA A 49 3.54 -13.74 -12.92
CA ALA A 49 4.04 -14.48 -14.09
C ALA A 49 3.11 -15.64 -14.50
N LEU A 50 2.42 -16.25 -13.54
CA LEU A 50 1.43 -17.30 -13.82
C LEU A 50 0.13 -16.74 -14.41
N TYR A 51 -0.28 -15.53 -14.02
CA TYR A 51 -1.47 -14.89 -14.56
C TYR A 51 -1.24 -14.42 -16.00
N ASP A 52 -0.08 -13.86 -16.32
CA ASP A 52 0.24 -13.40 -17.67
C ASP A 52 0.39 -14.58 -18.66
N ALA A 53 0.86 -15.75 -18.21
CA ALA A 53 0.94 -16.97 -19.02
C ALA A 53 -0.41 -17.65 -19.26
N LEU A 54 -1.41 -17.42 -18.40
CA LEU A 54 -2.77 -17.98 -18.52
C LEU A 54 -3.71 -17.11 -19.37
N ILE A 55 -3.39 -15.82 -19.53
CA ILE A 55 -4.17 -14.88 -20.36
C ILE A 55 -3.67 -14.90 -21.82
N ALA A 56 -2.43 -15.31 -22.06
CA ALA A 56 -1.88 -15.50 -23.39
C ALA A 56 -2.37 -16.84 -24.00
N ASP A 57 -3.59 -16.82 -24.54
CA ASP A 57 -4.13 -17.88 -25.38
C ASP A 57 -3.35 -17.97 -26.71
N GLN A 58 -2.28 -18.75 -26.72
CA GLN A 58 -1.80 -19.45 -27.91
C GLN A 58 -1.71 -20.95 -27.61
N SER A 59 -2.88 -21.56 -27.67
CA SER A 59 -3.14 -22.93 -28.10
C SER A 59 -1.96 -23.86 -28.44
N LYS A 60 -1.88 -24.95 -27.66
CA LYS A 60 -1.73 -26.35 -28.10
C LYS A 60 -0.38 -26.87 -28.66
N SER A 61 0.69 -26.08 -28.78
CA SER A 61 1.96 -26.59 -29.35
C SER A 61 3.08 -26.90 -28.34
N ALA A 62 2.99 -26.46 -27.07
CA ALA A 62 4.11 -26.60 -26.12
C ALA A 62 4.07 -27.87 -25.24
N ILE A 63 2.94 -28.56 -25.14
CA ILE A 63 2.77 -29.74 -24.25
C ILE A 63 2.88 -31.07 -25.03
N ALA A 64 2.85 -31.04 -26.37
CA ALA A 64 2.95 -32.24 -27.21
C ALA A 64 4.38 -32.81 -27.37
N ASN A 65 5.42 -32.10 -26.89
CA ASN A 65 6.82 -32.51 -27.09
C ASN A 65 7.45 -33.30 -25.93
N LEU A 66 6.67 -33.70 -24.91
CA LEU A 66 7.20 -34.39 -23.73
C LEU A 66 6.80 -35.87 -23.60
N VAL A 67 5.91 -36.39 -24.46
CA VAL A 67 5.53 -37.82 -24.44
C VAL A 67 5.20 -38.33 -25.84
N SER A 68 6.20 -38.87 -26.56
CA SER A 68 5.97 -39.97 -27.53
C SER A 68 7.28 -40.61 -27.97
N THR A 69 7.52 -41.77 -27.40
CA THR A 69 8.39 -42.84 -27.89
C THR A 69 7.66 -43.62 -28.99
N SER A 70 8.26 -43.79 -30.18
CA SER A 70 8.31 -45.06 -30.94
C SER A 70 8.71 -44.84 -32.41
N ARG A 71 9.49 -45.80 -32.92
CA ARG A 71 10.03 -45.89 -34.30
C ARG A 71 8.93 -46.15 -35.33
N PRO A 72 9.22 -45.95 -36.63
CA PRO A 72 9.47 -47.14 -37.47
C PRO A 72 10.55 -46.99 -38.57
N LYS A 73 11.05 -48.14 -39.05
CA LYS A 73 11.73 -48.40 -40.34
C LYS A 73 10.96 -49.57 -41.01
N PRO A 74 11.20 -49.94 -42.29
CA PRO A 74 11.26 -49.20 -43.56
C PRO A 74 10.31 -49.88 -44.62
N PRO A 75 10.37 -49.54 -45.94
CA PRO A 75 10.28 -50.60 -46.94
C PRO A 75 11.24 -50.42 -48.15
N ILE A 76 11.62 -51.56 -48.77
CA ILE A 76 12.32 -51.69 -50.07
C ILE A 76 11.58 -52.81 -50.86
N PRO A 77 11.86 -53.05 -52.16
CA PRO A 77 11.28 -52.44 -53.36
C PRO A 77 10.38 -53.43 -54.17
N ALA A 78 9.78 -52.97 -55.27
CA ALA A 78 9.21 -53.83 -56.32
C ALA A 78 9.85 -53.53 -57.69
N LYS A 79 10.16 -54.61 -58.43
CA LYS A 79 10.38 -54.72 -59.89
C LYS A 79 9.97 -56.16 -60.29
N PRO A 80 9.61 -56.49 -61.55
CA PRO A 80 9.96 -55.79 -62.79
C PRO A 80 8.80 -55.59 -63.79
N SER A 81 9.06 -54.73 -64.77
CA SER A 81 8.35 -54.58 -66.04
C SER A 81 9.05 -55.43 -67.10
N GLY A 82 8.28 -56.02 -68.01
CA GLY A 82 8.73 -57.00 -68.98
C GLY A 82 9.20 -56.46 -70.34
N ILE A 83 9.48 -57.44 -71.20
CA ILE A 83 9.49 -57.44 -72.68
C ILE A 83 10.69 -56.75 -73.35
N GLY A 84 11.36 -57.52 -74.23
CA GLY A 84 12.17 -56.94 -75.32
C GLY A 84 13.34 -57.79 -75.84
N THR A 85 13.04 -58.95 -76.42
CA THR A 85 13.46 -59.40 -77.77
C THR A 85 14.86 -59.03 -78.30
N LYS A 86 15.68 -60.05 -78.63
CA LYS A 86 16.06 -60.49 -80.01
C LYS A 86 17.39 -61.28 -80.03
N GLN A 87 17.33 -62.45 -80.65
CA GLN A 87 18.46 -63.17 -81.23
C GLN A 87 18.90 -62.50 -82.55
N SER A 88 20.17 -62.63 -82.92
CA SER A 88 20.56 -62.92 -84.31
C SER A 88 22.06 -63.21 -84.45
N GLU A 89 22.37 -64.34 -85.11
CA GLU A 89 23.43 -64.63 -86.12
C GLU A 89 23.82 -66.12 -86.03
N PRO A 90 24.21 -66.83 -87.11
CA PRO A 90 24.91 -66.39 -88.34
C PRO A 90 24.19 -66.77 -89.68
N SER A 91 24.44 -66.12 -90.82
CA SER A 91 25.54 -66.32 -91.83
C SER A 91 25.58 -67.75 -92.40
N GLU A 92 25.68 -68.07 -93.71
CA GLU A 92 25.93 -67.37 -94.98
C GLU A 92 25.71 -68.40 -96.13
N ALA A 93 25.20 -67.96 -97.29
CA ALA A 93 25.48 -68.27 -98.72
C ALA A 93 26.01 -69.65 -99.24
N PRO A 94 26.00 -69.96 -100.57
CA PRO A 94 25.45 -69.27 -101.76
C PRO A 94 24.45 -70.18 -102.55
N ALA A 95 23.74 -69.79 -103.62
CA ALA A 95 24.22 -69.28 -104.90
C ALA A 95 23.05 -68.87 -105.84
N SER A 96 23.31 -67.83 -106.63
CA SER A 96 22.87 -67.59 -108.03
C SER A 96 22.86 -68.88 -108.87
N ASP A 97 22.00 -69.17 -109.85
CA ASP A 97 20.91 -68.47 -110.57
C ASP A 97 20.10 -69.62 -111.20
N ASN A 98 18.77 -69.71 -111.20
CA ASN A 98 17.77 -68.92 -111.91
C ASN A 98 16.40 -69.53 -111.49
N GLU A 99 15.34 -68.73 -111.29
CA GLU A 99 13.94 -69.12 -110.94
C GLU A 99 13.49 -69.12 -109.44
N LEU A 100 14.21 -68.48 -108.50
CA LEU A 100 13.95 -68.62 -107.04
C LEU A 100 12.96 -67.64 -106.36
N ASP A 101 12.51 -66.56 -106.99
CA ASP A 101 11.74 -65.50 -106.28
C ASP A 101 10.29 -65.85 -105.82
N PRO A 102 9.46 -66.64 -106.54
CA PRO A 102 8.07 -66.87 -106.11
C PRO A 102 7.90 -68.04 -105.13
N LEU A 103 8.88 -68.94 -105.01
CA LEU A 103 8.82 -70.11 -104.11
C LEU A 103 9.36 -69.82 -102.71
N GLN A 104 10.29 -68.86 -102.55
CA GLN A 104 10.77 -68.43 -101.24
C GLN A 104 9.69 -67.70 -100.43
N LEU A 105 8.80 -66.95 -101.10
CA LEU A 105 7.70 -66.25 -100.43
C LEU A 105 6.68 -67.22 -99.82
N ARG A 106 6.37 -68.32 -100.51
CA ARG A 106 5.40 -69.33 -100.05
C ARG A 106 5.98 -70.25 -98.98
N LEU A 107 7.29 -70.51 -99.02
CA LEU A 107 7.99 -71.21 -97.94
C LEU A 107 8.06 -70.36 -96.66
N ALA A 108 8.28 -69.04 -96.80
CA ALA A 108 8.25 -68.11 -95.65
C ALA A 108 6.85 -68.01 -95.01
N GLU A 109 5.79 -68.00 -95.81
CA GLU A 109 4.40 -67.98 -95.33
C GLU A 109 4.04 -69.25 -94.54
N VAL A 110 4.42 -70.43 -95.03
CA VAL A 110 4.17 -71.70 -94.30
C VAL A 110 5.01 -71.81 -93.02
N LEU A 111 6.25 -71.32 -93.01
CA LEU A 111 7.07 -71.29 -91.80
C LEU A 111 6.51 -70.31 -90.75
N GLN A 112 5.92 -69.19 -91.18
CA GLN A 112 5.23 -68.26 -90.31
C GLN A 112 3.98 -68.89 -89.69
N ASP A 113 3.14 -69.57 -90.48
CA ASP A 113 1.97 -70.30 -89.98
C ASP A 113 2.35 -71.42 -88.99
N ILE A 114 3.44 -72.14 -89.25
CA ILE A 114 3.94 -73.17 -88.33
C ILE A 114 4.40 -72.54 -87.01
N ALA A 115 5.11 -71.41 -87.06
CA ALA A 115 5.52 -70.70 -85.85
C ALA A 115 4.32 -70.19 -85.04
N GLU A 116 3.28 -69.68 -85.71
CA GLU A 116 2.04 -69.23 -85.06
C GLU A 116 1.26 -70.38 -84.42
N LYS A 117 1.20 -71.54 -85.08
CA LYS A 117 0.58 -72.75 -84.49
C LYS A 117 1.39 -73.32 -83.33
N GLN A 118 2.72 -73.26 -83.39
CA GLN A 118 3.59 -73.66 -82.28
C GLN A 118 3.45 -72.71 -81.08
N GLU A 119 3.32 -71.40 -81.30
CA GLU A 119 3.05 -70.44 -80.25
C GLU A 119 1.67 -70.66 -79.61
N MET A 120 0.65 -70.96 -80.41
CA MET A 120 -0.68 -71.32 -79.91
C MET A 120 -0.67 -72.62 -79.09
N LEU A 121 0.09 -73.63 -79.52
CA LEU A 121 0.24 -74.88 -78.77
C LEU A 121 0.94 -74.65 -77.43
N MET A 122 2.00 -73.84 -77.41
CA MET A 122 2.71 -73.49 -76.18
C MET A 122 1.78 -72.77 -75.18
N LYS A 123 0.95 -71.83 -75.66
CA LYS A 123 -0.05 -71.15 -74.82
C LYS A 123 -1.10 -72.10 -74.25
N LEU A 124 -1.57 -73.07 -75.04
CA LEU A 124 -2.54 -74.06 -74.57
C LEU A 124 -1.91 -75.05 -73.58
N GLU A 125 -0.64 -75.43 -73.76
CA GLU A 125 0.08 -76.27 -72.80
C GLU A 125 0.30 -75.55 -71.47
N ASP A 126 0.68 -74.26 -71.50
CA ASP A 126 0.78 -73.41 -70.31
C ASP A 126 -0.58 -73.32 -69.60
N GLU A 127 -1.68 -73.09 -70.34
CA GLU A 127 -3.03 -73.01 -69.77
C GLU A 127 -3.50 -74.34 -69.16
N ILE A 128 -3.15 -75.49 -69.77
CA ILE A 128 -3.42 -76.81 -69.20
C ILE A 128 -2.63 -77.04 -67.91
N SER A 129 -1.36 -76.63 -67.87
CA SER A 129 -0.52 -76.72 -66.67
C SER A 129 -1.05 -75.84 -65.53
N ASP A 130 -1.49 -74.63 -65.83
CA ASP A 130 -2.11 -73.73 -64.86
C ASP A 130 -3.40 -74.33 -64.27
N ILE A 131 -4.30 -74.84 -65.12
CA ILE A 131 -5.54 -75.49 -64.67
C ILE A 131 -5.25 -76.75 -63.82
N HIS A 132 -4.19 -77.48 -64.12
CA HIS A 132 -3.84 -78.67 -63.33
C HIS A 132 -3.32 -78.30 -61.94
N ASN A 133 -2.52 -77.23 -61.84
CA ASN A 133 -2.00 -76.72 -60.58
C ASN A 133 -3.12 -76.13 -59.70
N ASP A 134 -4.06 -75.40 -60.30
CA ASP A 134 -5.24 -74.89 -59.60
C ASP A 134 -6.12 -76.02 -59.06
N ASN A 135 -6.33 -77.08 -59.85
CA ASN A 135 -7.08 -78.25 -59.38
C ASN A 135 -6.38 -79.01 -58.23
N ALA A 136 -5.05 -79.06 -58.22
CA ALA A 136 -4.29 -79.66 -57.13
C ALA A 136 -4.44 -78.83 -55.84
N ASN A 137 -4.31 -77.51 -55.94
CA ASN A 137 -4.47 -76.58 -54.81
C ASN A 137 -5.88 -76.64 -54.21
N ILE A 138 -6.93 -76.70 -55.05
CA ILE A 138 -8.31 -76.82 -54.59
C ILE A 138 -8.53 -78.15 -53.85
N LYS A 139 -7.98 -79.26 -54.35
CA LYS A 139 -8.11 -80.58 -53.69
C LYS A 139 -7.43 -80.62 -52.32
N GLU A 140 -6.25 -80.03 -52.18
CA GLU A 140 -5.52 -80.00 -50.91
C GLU A 140 -6.24 -79.13 -49.86
N GLY A 141 -6.75 -77.96 -50.26
CA GLY A 141 -7.55 -77.10 -49.38
C GLY A 141 -8.82 -77.80 -48.88
N PHE A 142 -9.50 -78.55 -49.76
CA PHE A 142 -10.71 -79.28 -49.39
C PHE A 142 -10.44 -80.41 -48.39
N ALA A 143 -9.28 -81.08 -48.47
CA ALA A 143 -8.91 -82.15 -47.55
C ALA A 143 -8.64 -81.64 -46.12
N SER A 144 -7.92 -80.50 -45.97
CA SER A 144 -7.64 -79.92 -44.65
C SER A 144 -8.88 -79.42 -43.93
N ASP A 145 -9.81 -78.80 -44.67
CA ASP A 145 -11.07 -78.34 -44.10
C ASP A 145 -12.00 -79.51 -43.80
N SER A 146 -11.97 -80.59 -44.60
CA SER A 146 -12.73 -81.81 -44.33
C SER A 146 -12.33 -82.50 -43.02
N GLU A 147 -11.08 -82.44 -42.58
CA GLU A 147 -10.64 -83.06 -41.32
C GLU A 147 -11.13 -82.25 -40.11
N LYS A 148 -11.01 -80.91 -40.16
CA LYS A 148 -11.63 -80.02 -39.16
C LYS A 148 -13.14 -80.20 -39.14
N LEU A 149 -13.77 -80.29 -40.32
CA LEU A 149 -15.20 -80.49 -40.47
C LEU A 149 -15.65 -81.86 -39.92
N MET A 150 -14.86 -82.92 -40.11
CA MET A 150 -15.13 -84.24 -39.55
C MET A 150 -15.13 -84.21 -38.01
N VAL A 151 -14.16 -83.54 -37.38
CA VAL A 151 -14.14 -83.31 -35.92
C VAL A 151 -15.33 -82.45 -35.46
N PHE A 152 -15.80 -81.51 -36.29
CA PHE A 152 -17.03 -80.75 -36.05
C PHE A 152 -18.32 -81.58 -36.20
N LEU A 153 -18.30 -82.63 -37.03
CA LEU A 153 -19.45 -83.45 -37.41
C LEU A 153 -19.57 -84.77 -36.62
N GLU A 154 -18.54 -85.17 -35.88
CA GLU A 154 -18.53 -86.42 -35.10
C GLU A 154 -19.44 -86.36 -33.87
N ASP A 155 -19.69 -85.16 -33.32
CA ASP A 155 -20.73 -84.90 -32.30
C ASP A 155 -21.30 -83.46 -32.39
N PRO A 156 -22.21 -83.19 -33.36
CA PRO A 156 -22.67 -81.84 -33.66
C PRO A 156 -23.52 -81.23 -32.53
N GLU A 157 -24.26 -82.04 -31.78
CA GLU A 157 -25.09 -81.57 -30.68
C GLU A 157 -24.25 -81.19 -29.45
N GLN A 158 -23.16 -81.90 -29.15
CA GLN A 158 -22.26 -81.54 -28.07
C GLN A 158 -21.47 -80.26 -28.36
N MET A 159 -21.00 -80.06 -29.60
CA MET A 159 -20.31 -78.84 -30.01
C MET A 159 -21.24 -77.62 -30.00
N LYS A 160 -22.45 -77.78 -30.54
CA LYS A 160 -23.51 -76.76 -30.46
C LYS A 160 -23.84 -76.39 -29.02
N ALA A 161 -23.94 -77.37 -28.12
CA ALA A 161 -24.15 -77.11 -26.69
C ALA A 161 -22.98 -76.32 -26.05
N LYS A 162 -21.72 -76.63 -26.40
CA LYS A 162 -20.54 -75.87 -25.95
C LYS A 162 -20.53 -74.43 -26.48
N ILE A 163 -20.85 -74.22 -27.75
CA ILE A 163 -20.91 -72.89 -28.37
C ILE A 163 -22.05 -72.07 -27.73
N LEU A 164 -23.23 -72.67 -27.58
CA LEU A 164 -24.35 -72.01 -26.89
C LEU A 164 -23.99 -71.70 -25.43
N GLY A 165 -23.33 -72.62 -24.73
CA GLY A 165 -22.79 -72.38 -23.38
C GLY A 165 -21.84 -71.20 -23.34
N PHE A 166 -20.86 -71.14 -24.26
CA PHE A 166 -19.91 -70.04 -24.37
C PHE A 166 -20.59 -68.70 -24.71
N ILE A 167 -21.61 -68.71 -25.57
CA ILE A 167 -22.42 -67.52 -25.87
C ILE A 167 -23.14 -67.06 -24.61
N THR A 168 -23.86 -67.96 -23.92
CA THR A 168 -24.58 -67.60 -22.69
C THR A 168 -23.65 -67.11 -21.58
N GLU A 169 -22.47 -67.72 -21.40
CA GLU A 169 -21.47 -67.27 -20.43
C GLU A 169 -20.86 -65.92 -20.83
N SER A 170 -20.66 -65.69 -22.14
CA SER A 170 -20.22 -64.40 -22.67
C SER A 170 -21.28 -63.31 -22.50
N ASP A 171 -22.56 -63.62 -22.68
CA ASP A 171 -23.68 -62.69 -22.48
C ASP A 171 -23.80 -62.31 -21.00
N VAL A 172 -23.75 -63.28 -20.08
CA VAL A 172 -23.74 -63.03 -18.63
C VAL A 172 -22.54 -62.15 -18.24
N ARG A 173 -21.36 -62.41 -18.81
CA ARG A 173 -20.18 -61.57 -18.59
C ARG A 173 -20.36 -60.15 -19.14
N LEU A 174 -21.00 -60.00 -20.30
CA LEU A 174 -21.30 -58.70 -20.91
C LEU A 174 -22.29 -57.92 -20.05
N GLU A 175 -23.37 -58.54 -19.60
CA GLU A 175 -24.36 -57.94 -18.70
C GLU A 175 -23.73 -57.46 -17.39
N LYS A 176 -22.87 -58.29 -16.78
CA LYS A 176 -22.12 -57.92 -15.59
C LYS A 176 -21.22 -56.71 -15.84
N MET A 177 -20.48 -56.70 -16.95
CA MET A 177 -19.62 -55.58 -17.32
C MET A 177 -20.44 -54.31 -17.61
N GLU A 178 -21.61 -54.43 -18.22
CA GLU A 178 -22.52 -53.32 -18.46
C GLU A 178 -23.08 -52.75 -17.15
N ALA A 179 -23.44 -53.60 -16.19
CA ALA A 179 -23.86 -53.18 -14.86
C ALA A 179 -22.74 -52.44 -14.11
N GLU A 180 -21.52 -53.00 -14.09
CA GLU A 180 -20.34 -52.35 -13.50
C GLU A 180 -20.01 -51.01 -14.18
N PHE A 181 -20.17 -50.93 -15.51
CA PHE A 181 -20.01 -49.69 -16.26
C PHE A 181 -21.09 -48.65 -15.91
N LYS A 182 -22.36 -49.06 -15.78
CA LYS A 182 -23.45 -48.17 -15.37
C LYS A 182 -23.23 -47.64 -13.95
N ASP A 183 -22.90 -48.51 -13.00
CA ASP A 183 -22.63 -48.13 -11.60
C ASP A 183 -21.42 -47.19 -11.49
N SER A 184 -20.32 -47.48 -12.19
CA SER A 184 -19.14 -46.61 -12.19
C SER A 184 -19.42 -45.26 -12.87
N ARG A 185 -20.19 -45.25 -13.96
CA ARG A 185 -20.62 -44.01 -14.63
C ARG A 185 -21.52 -43.17 -13.72
N GLU A 186 -22.45 -43.79 -13.00
CA GLU A 186 -23.33 -43.08 -12.07
C GLU A 186 -22.55 -42.45 -10.92
N LYS A 187 -21.63 -43.21 -10.29
CA LYS A 187 -20.73 -42.67 -9.25
C LYS A 187 -19.90 -41.51 -9.78
N LEU A 188 -19.30 -41.64 -10.97
CA LEU A 188 -18.50 -40.57 -11.56
C LEU A 188 -19.33 -39.31 -11.86
N LEU A 189 -20.59 -39.46 -12.29
CA LEU A 189 -21.49 -38.33 -12.51
C LEU A 189 -21.90 -37.63 -11.19
N LEU A 190 -22.10 -38.41 -10.11
CA LEU A 190 -22.36 -37.86 -8.77
C LEU A 190 -21.14 -37.09 -8.27
N ASP A 191 -19.94 -37.66 -8.37
CA ASP A 191 -18.69 -37.01 -7.98
C ASP A 191 -18.46 -35.71 -8.76
N LEU A 192 -18.71 -35.74 -10.08
CA LEU A 192 -18.58 -34.55 -10.94
C LEU A 192 -19.56 -33.46 -10.52
N ARG A 193 -20.81 -33.82 -10.21
CA ARG A 193 -21.81 -32.87 -9.70
C ARG A 193 -21.43 -32.30 -8.34
N GLU A 194 -20.90 -33.13 -7.44
CA GLU A 194 -20.44 -32.67 -6.13
C GLU A 194 -19.26 -31.70 -6.28
N LEU A 195 -18.26 -32.04 -7.09
CA LEU A 195 -17.12 -31.17 -7.37
C LEU A 195 -17.53 -29.84 -8.00
N GLN A 196 -18.49 -29.84 -8.95
CA GLN A 196 -19.03 -28.61 -9.53
C GLN A 196 -19.73 -27.75 -8.47
N ASN A 197 -20.51 -28.35 -7.58
CA ASN A 197 -21.18 -27.65 -6.50
C ASN A 197 -20.18 -27.07 -5.49
N GLN A 198 -19.16 -27.84 -5.10
CA GLN A 198 -18.09 -27.39 -4.20
C GLN A 198 -17.30 -26.23 -4.83
N GLN A 199 -16.94 -26.32 -6.11
CA GLN A 199 -16.25 -25.25 -6.84
C GLN A 199 -17.10 -23.97 -6.91
N SER A 200 -18.40 -24.10 -7.18
CA SER A 200 -19.33 -22.97 -7.21
C SER A 200 -19.45 -22.30 -5.84
N GLN A 201 -19.66 -23.08 -4.77
CA GLN A 201 -19.74 -22.57 -3.40
C GLN A 201 -18.43 -21.91 -2.95
N GLN A 202 -17.28 -22.53 -3.25
CA GLN A 202 -15.97 -21.96 -2.94
C GLN A 202 -15.73 -20.65 -3.69
N SER A 203 -16.14 -20.56 -4.96
CA SER A 203 -16.05 -19.32 -5.74
C SER A 203 -16.91 -18.21 -5.14
N LEU A 204 -18.15 -18.52 -4.74
CA LEU A 204 -19.06 -17.56 -4.10
C LEU A 204 -18.51 -17.09 -2.75
N CYS A 205 -18.09 -18.00 -1.89
CA CYS A 205 -17.51 -17.68 -0.58
C CYS A 205 -16.23 -16.84 -0.74
N SER A 206 -15.36 -17.19 -1.69
CA SER A 206 -14.15 -16.42 -1.98
C SER A 206 -14.48 -15.00 -2.47
N LYS A 207 -15.46 -14.85 -3.37
CA LYS A 207 -15.93 -13.52 -3.83
C LYS A 207 -16.49 -12.68 -2.69
N GLU A 208 -17.31 -13.28 -1.83
CA GLU A 208 -17.87 -12.59 -0.67
C GLU A 208 -16.78 -12.15 0.31
N GLN A 209 -15.77 -12.99 0.56
CA GLN A 209 -14.62 -12.67 1.39
C GLN A 209 -13.81 -11.50 0.80
N ILE A 210 -13.60 -11.50 -0.51
CA ILE A 210 -12.90 -10.42 -1.23
C ILE A 210 -13.67 -9.11 -1.08
N LEU A 211 -15.00 -9.12 -1.25
CA LEU A 211 -15.84 -7.93 -1.07
C LEU A 211 -15.80 -7.40 0.37
N LYS A 212 -15.89 -8.29 1.37
CA LYS A 212 -15.74 -7.91 2.79
C LYS A 212 -14.39 -7.29 3.09
N ASN A 213 -13.31 -7.85 2.53
CA ASN A 213 -11.97 -7.30 2.70
C ASN A 213 -11.82 -5.95 2.00
N HIS A 214 -12.40 -5.78 0.80
CA HIS A 214 -12.40 -4.50 0.09
C HIS A 214 -13.14 -3.42 0.89
N ALA A 215 -14.30 -3.74 1.45
CA ALA A 215 -15.05 -2.80 2.29
C ALA A 215 -14.24 -2.36 3.53
N LYS A 216 -13.57 -3.30 4.21
CA LYS A 216 -12.67 -2.99 5.34
C LYS A 216 -11.47 -2.15 4.92
N LEU A 217 -10.88 -2.41 3.75
CA LEU A 217 -9.77 -1.60 3.24
C LEU A 217 -10.21 -0.15 2.97
N GLU A 218 -11.42 0.05 2.45
CA GLU A 218 -11.95 1.37 2.18
C GLU A 218 -12.26 2.16 3.47
N GLU A 219 -12.81 1.47 4.47
CA GLU A 219 -13.01 2.02 5.82
C GLU A 219 -11.67 2.45 6.45
N LEU A 220 -10.65 1.57 6.39
CA LEU A 220 -9.32 1.88 6.90
C LEU A 220 -8.66 3.04 6.15
N ARG A 221 -8.83 3.14 4.82
CA ARG A 221 -8.33 4.29 4.04
C ARG A 221 -8.98 5.59 4.50
N SER A 222 -10.31 5.57 4.66
CA SER A 222 -11.08 6.73 5.13
C SER A 222 -10.64 7.18 6.53
N GLU A 223 -10.35 6.22 7.41
CA GLU A 223 -9.87 6.48 8.76
C GLU A 223 -8.43 7.04 8.78
N ILE A 224 -7.54 6.51 7.93
CA ILE A 224 -6.19 7.04 7.74
C ILE A 224 -6.23 8.48 7.23
N GLU A 225 -7.09 8.78 6.26
CA GLU A 225 -7.23 10.12 5.72
C GLU A 225 -7.79 11.11 6.75
N ARG A 226 -8.80 10.69 7.52
CA ARG A 226 -9.30 11.45 8.67
C ARG A 226 -8.20 11.73 9.68
N ASN A 227 -7.47 10.71 10.11
CA ASN A 227 -6.39 10.84 11.09
C ASN A 227 -5.23 11.70 10.56
N SER A 228 -4.88 11.57 9.28
CA SER A 228 -3.88 12.43 8.64
C SER A 228 -4.32 13.89 8.62
N SER A 229 -5.58 14.16 8.27
CA SER A 229 -6.14 15.53 8.29
C SER A 229 -6.16 16.12 9.70
N LEU A 230 -6.44 15.29 10.72
CA LEU A 230 -6.40 15.71 12.12
C LEU A 230 -4.96 15.99 12.58
N ALA A 231 -4.02 15.13 12.20
CA ALA A 231 -2.60 15.32 12.52
C ALA A 231 -2.05 16.63 11.94
N GLU A 232 -2.38 16.95 10.69
CA GLU A 232 -1.98 18.23 10.06
C GLU A 232 -2.62 19.43 10.76
N LYS A 233 -3.90 19.36 11.14
CA LYS A 233 -4.57 20.42 11.93
C LYS A 233 -3.93 20.62 13.31
N LEU A 234 -3.56 19.53 13.98
CA LEU A 234 -2.89 19.59 15.28
C LEU A 234 -1.48 20.19 15.13
N LYS A 235 -0.75 19.81 14.09
CA LYS A 235 0.56 20.35 13.77
C LYS A 235 0.49 21.85 13.45
N SER A 236 -0.46 22.29 12.63
CA SER A 236 -0.65 23.71 12.34
C SER A 236 -1.00 24.52 13.60
N ARG A 237 -1.81 23.94 14.50
CA ARG A 237 -2.15 24.58 15.77
C ARG A 237 -0.93 24.67 16.70
N LEU A 238 -0.10 23.63 16.76
CA LEU A 238 1.16 23.68 17.50
C LEU A 238 2.11 24.75 16.94
N GLU A 239 2.25 24.84 15.62
CA GLU A 239 3.07 25.88 14.97
C GLU A 239 2.52 27.30 15.21
N GLN A 240 1.20 27.47 15.30
CA GLN A 240 0.61 28.74 15.69
C GLN A 240 0.92 29.07 17.14
N ILE A 241 0.74 28.11 18.06
CA ILE A 241 1.05 28.31 19.49
C ILE A 241 2.52 28.69 19.68
N THR A 242 3.46 28.01 19.02
CA THR A 242 4.89 28.33 19.12
C THR A 242 5.26 29.68 18.49
N LYS A 243 4.53 30.14 17.47
CA LYS A 243 4.69 31.49 16.90
C LYS A 243 4.08 32.59 17.77
N THR A 244 2.97 32.29 18.48
CA THR A 244 2.26 33.24 19.34
C THR A 244 2.75 33.25 20.78
N ASP A 245 3.63 32.32 21.16
CA ASP A 245 4.32 32.34 22.44
C ASP A 245 5.27 33.55 22.42
N LEU A 246 4.70 34.73 22.68
CA LEU A 246 5.40 35.93 23.12
C LEU A 246 6.42 35.44 24.12
N ASP A 247 7.69 35.53 23.73
CA ASP A 247 8.79 34.77 24.30
C ASP A 247 8.61 34.69 25.82
N ARG A 248 8.27 33.52 26.36
CA ARG A 248 7.98 33.35 27.79
C ARG A 248 9.08 33.97 28.65
N SER A 249 10.31 33.93 28.13
CA SER A 249 11.48 34.63 28.63
C SER A 249 11.27 36.15 28.81
N LEU A 250 10.75 36.85 27.80
CA LEU A 250 10.43 38.28 27.86
C LEU A 250 9.35 38.60 28.90
N MET A 251 8.29 37.79 28.98
CA MET A 251 7.25 37.98 30.01
C MET A 251 7.83 37.80 31.42
N ILE A 252 8.63 36.76 31.63
CA ILE A 252 9.32 36.52 32.91
C ILE A 252 10.27 37.68 33.22
N HIS A 253 11.03 38.15 32.23
CA HIS A 253 11.95 39.27 32.41
C HIS A 253 11.22 40.55 32.81
N ARG A 254 10.12 40.88 32.13
CA ARG A 254 9.29 42.04 32.47
C ARG A 254 8.68 41.92 33.86
N ILE A 255 8.22 40.74 34.26
CA ILE A 255 7.73 40.50 35.62
C ILE A 255 8.84 40.72 36.65
N MET A 256 10.07 40.25 36.38
CA MET A 256 11.22 40.48 37.25
C MET A 256 11.58 41.97 37.37
N GLU A 257 11.57 42.72 36.27
CA GLU A 257 11.81 44.16 36.26
C GLU A 257 10.75 44.93 37.05
N MET A 258 9.47 44.60 36.85
CA MET A 258 8.37 45.20 37.62
C MET A 258 8.51 44.89 39.11
N THR A 259 8.85 43.64 39.46
CA THR A 259 9.06 43.23 40.85
C THR A 259 10.23 43.99 41.49
N GLY A 260 11.35 44.13 40.76
CA GLY A 260 12.50 44.91 41.22
C GLY A 260 12.17 46.40 41.39
N SER A 261 11.31 46.95 40.52
CA SER A 261 10.84 48.33 40.63
C SER A 261 9.94 48.53 41.84
N ILE A 262 9.01 47.61 42.11
CA ILE A 262 8.15 47.62 43.31
C ILE A 262 9.00 47.58 44.59
N GLN A 263 10.05 46.75 44.62
CA GLN A 263 10.95 46.68 45.78
C GLN A 263 11.70 48.00 46.01
N LYS A 264 12.16 48.66 44.94
CA LYS A 264 12.80 49.98 45.05
C LYS A 264 11.81 51.04 45.53
N GLN A 265 10.57 51.02 45.04
CA GLN A 265 9.52 51.92 45.50
C GLN A 265 9.20 51.72 46.98
N ASP A 266 9.09 50.47 47.46
CA ASP A 266 8.86 50.18 48.89
C ASP A 266 10.00 50.71 49.77
N GLN A 267 11.25 50.61 49.32
CA GLN A 267 12.40 51.19 50.02
C GLN A 267 12.34 52.72 50.08
N GLU A 268 11.99 53.38 48.97
CA GLU A 268 11.86 54.84 48.95
C GLU A 268 10.67 55.30 49.80
N ILE A 269 9.53 54.60 49.77
CA ILE A 269 8.38 54.88 50.64
C ILE A 269 8.81 54.81 52.11
N LYS A 270 9.53 53.76 52.51
CA LYS A 270 10.06 53.63 53.88
C LYS A 270 10.98 54.79 54.26
N LYS A 271 11.85 55.21 53.34
CA LYS A 271 12.74 56.35 53.54
C LYS A 271 11.95 57.66 53.73
N VAL A 272 10.98 57.94 52.86
CA VAL A 272 10.10 59.12 52.96
C VAL A 272 9.29 59.11 54.26
N ILE A 273 8.84 57.94 54.74
CA ILE A 273 8.18 57.82 56.04
C ILE A 273 9.13 58.20 57.18
N LEU A 274 10.37 57.70 57.17
CA LEU A 274 11.36 58.03 58.19
C LEU A 274 11.72 59.53 58.20
N GLU A 275 11.85 60.12 57.00
CA GLU A 275 12.08 61.57 56.84
C GLU A 275 10.91 62.38 57.40
N ASN A 276 9.67 62.02 57.07
CA ASN A 276 8.46 62.66 57.62
C ASN A 276 8.38 62.54 59.15
N LEU A 277 8.70 61.37 59.72
CA LEU A 277 8.79 61.19 61.18
C LEU A 277 9.92 62.02 61.79
N GLY A 278 10.99 62.28 61.05
CA GLY A 278 12.05 63.22 61.42
C GLY A 278 11.50 64.65 61.54
N VAL A 279 10.89 65.16 60.46
CA VAL A 279 10.29 66.50 60.42
C VAL A 279 9.23 66.69 61.50
N GLN A 280 8.39 65.68 61.77
CA GLN A 280 7.40 65.74 62.84
C GLN A 280 8.04 65.88 64.23
N ARG A 281 9.16 65.20 64.48
CA ARG A 281 9.90 65.33 65.75
C ARG A 281 10.53 66.71 65.89
N GLU A 282 11.12 67.23 64.82
CA GLU A 282 11.70 68.58 64.79
C GLU A 282 10.64 69.65 65.02
N LEU A 283 9.49 69.55 64.34
CA LEU A 283 8.36 70.45 64.54
C LEU A 283 7.91 70.45 66.01
N LYS A 284 7.69 69.27 66.60
CA LYS A 284 7.30 69.15 68.01
C LYS A 284 8.35 69.75 68.95
N TRP A 285 9.62 69.51 68.69
CA TRP A 285 10.72 70.07 69.48
C TRP A 285 10.77 71.60 69.38
N LEU A 286 10.58 72.16 68.18
CA LEU A 286 10.56 73.60 67.94
C LEU A 286 9.37 74.27 68.62
N THR A 287 8.16 73.69 68.52
CA THR A 287 6.96 74.19 69.22
C THR A 287 7.14 74.19 70.74
N GLN A 288 7.71 73.12 71.31
CA GLN A 288 8.00 73.08 72.76
C GLN A 288 9.06 74.11 73.15
N THR A 289 10.10 74.29 72.33
CA THR A 289 11.14 75.29 72.56
C THR A 289 10.56 76.70 72.52
N LEU A 290 9.68 77.00 71.55
CA LEU A 290 8.97 78.26 71.44
C LEU A 290 8.20 78.57 72.73
N HIS A 291 7.35 77.65 73.21
CA HIS A 291 6.61 77.86 74.46
C HIS A 291 7.52 78.05 75.68
N ARG A 292 8.59 77.26 75.80
CA ARG A 292 9.57 77.42 76.89
C ARG A 292 10.24 78.79 76.86
N THR A 293 10.68 79.24 75.68
CA THR A 293 11.31 80.56 75.54
C THR A 293 10.36 81.70 75.87
N PHE A 294 9.09 81.63 75.44
CA PHE A 294 8.09 82.61 75.83
C PHE A 294 7.87 82.62 77.35
N ASN A 295 7.72 81.46 77.99
CA ASN A 295 7.54 81.38 79.45
C ASN A 295 8.74 81.93 80.21
N THR A 296 9.98 81.61 79.79
CA THR A 296 11.20 82.12 80.45
C THR A 296 11.31 83.64 80.33
N ILE A 297 10.99 84.21 79.17
CA ILE A 297 10.99 85.67 78.98
C ILE A 297 9.86 86.31 79.79
N GLU A 298 8.68 85.68 79.83
CA GLU A 298 7.54 86.14 80.62
C GLU A 298 7.88 86.24 82.11
N GLU A 299 8.46 85.18 82.67
CA GLU A 299 8.92 85.15 84.06
C GLU A 299 9.98 86.21 84.37
N SER A 300 10.88 86.47 83.42
CA SER A 300 11.91 87.51 83.56
C SER A 300 11.31 88.92 83.55
N LEU A 301 10.41 89.19 82.60
CA LEU A 301 9.75 90.49 82.47
C LEU A 301 8.80 90.76 83.62
N PHE A 302 8.12 89.73 84.15
CA PHE A 302 7.22 89.87 85.28
C PHE A 302 7.95 90.37 86.55
N LYS A 303 9.20 89.93 86.76
CA LYS A 303 10.04 90.39 87.88
C LYS A 303 10.45 91.86 87.77
N GLU A 304 10.44 92.44 86.57
CA GLU A 304 10.82 93.84 86.32
C GLU A 304 9.61 94.80 86.30
N THR A 305 8.40 94.31 86.60
CA THR A 305 7.16 95.10 86.52
C THR A 305 7.04 96.23 87.55
N ASP A 306 7.91 96.25 88.57
CA ASP A 306 7.98 97.33 89.55
C ASP A 306 8.46 98.67 88.94
N ASP A 307 9.19 98.65 87.82
CA ASP A 307 9.56 99.84 87.05
C ASP A 307 8.48 100.11 85.96
N PRO A 308 7.98 101.36 85.79
CA PRO A 308 7.08 101.70 84.68
C PRO A 308 7.61 101.30 83.29
N LYS A 309 8.94 101.20 83.10
CA LYS A 309 9.53 100.68 81.86
C LYS A 309 9.34 99.17 81.71
N GLY A 310 9.50 98.40 82.79
CA GLY A 310 9.31 96.95 82.80
C GLY A 310 7.84 96.58 82.63
N GLU A 311 6.91 97.33 83.24
CA GLU A 311 5.47 97.16 83.03
C GLU A 311 5.08 97.35 81.54
N ARG A 312 5.66 98.36 80.88
CA ARG A 312 5.45 98.60 79.45
C ARG A 312 6.03 97.48 78.59
N ALA A 313 7.21 96.97 78.94
CA ALA A 313 7.85 95.87 78.24
C ALA A 313 7.03 94.57 78.36
N TYR A 314 6.52 94.25 79.55
CA TYR A 314 5.65 93.09 79.78
C TYR A 314 4.36 93.15 78.94
N LYS A 315 3.69 94.32 78.89
CA LYS A 315 2.50 94.52 78.04
C LYS A 315 2.78 94.37 76.54
N LEU A 316 3.92 94.89 76.07
CA LEU A 316 4.33 94.74 74.67
C LEU A 316 4.67 93.27 74.34
N PHE A 317 5.33 92.58 75.27
CA PHE A 317 5.64 91.16 75.13
C PHE A 317 4.38 90.29 75.06
N GLY A 318 3.36 90.55 75.90
CA GLY A 318 2.08 89.83 75.80
C GLY A 318 1.40 90.00 74.43
N LYS A 319 1.46 91.21 73.84
CA LYS A 319 0.98 91.45 72.47
C LYS A 319 1.80 90.69 71.42
N LEU A 320 3.13 90.66 71.58
CA LEU A 320 4.01 89.90 70.71
C LEU A 320 3.73 88.39 70.77
N HIS A 321 3.61 87.84 71.97
CA HIS A 321 3.28 86.43 72.20
C HIS A 321 1.95 86.08 71.54
N SER A 322 0.89 86.87 71.79
CA SER A 322 -0.42 86.67 71.14
C SER A 322 -0.34 86.73 69.61
N THR A 323 0.39 87.71 69.05
CA THR A 323 0.56 87.85 67.59
C THR A 323 1.33 86.66 67.00
N CYS A 324 2.34 86.16 67.70
CA CYS A 324 3.10 84.98 67.31
C CYS A 324 2.24 83.72 67.31
N MET A 325 1.42 83.49 68.36
CA MET A 325 0.51 82.34 68.41
C MET A 325 -0.53 82.38 67.30
N ILE A 326 -1.11 83.55 67.02
CA ILE A 326 -2.03 83.74 65.87
C ILE A 326 -1.32 83.41 64.56
N SER A 327 -0.05 83.79 64.40
CA SER A 327 0.73 83.49 63.19
C SER A 327 1.01 81.99 63.05
N VAL A 328 1.32 81.29 64.15
CA VAL A 328 1.51 79.83 64.16
C VAL A 328 0.21 79.12 63.76
N GLU A 329 -0.92 79.50 64.37
CA GLU A 329 -2.22 78.94 64.05
C GLU A 329 -2.61 79.19 62.58
N ALA A 330 -2.36 80.40 62.06
CA ALA A 330 -2.61 80.73 60.66
C ALA A 330 -1.77 79.86 59.69
N ILE A 331 -0.51 79.57 60.04
CA ILE A 331 0.35 78.67 59.26
C ILE A 331 -0.20 77.24 59.28
N GLU A 332 -0.63 76.73 60.44
CA GLU A 332 -1.22 75.40 60.57
C GLU A 332 -2.53 75.27 59.77
N GLN A 333 -3.41 76.27 59.86
CA GLN A 333 -4.65 76.34 59.09
C GLN A 333 -4.39 76.41 57.58
N ASN A 334 -3.42 77.22 57.14
CA ASN A 334 -3.03 77.28 55.74
C ASN A 334 -2.48 75.93 55.24
N GLY A 335 -1.71 75.22 56.06
CA GLY A 335 -1.25 73.86 55.75
C GLY A 335 -2.38 72.82 55.70
N ALA A 336 -3.46 73.01 56.46
CA ALA A 336 -4.66 72.17 56.34
C ALA A 336 -5.43 72.48 55.04
N LEU A 337 -5.62 73.75 54.71
CA LEU A 337 -6.26 74.18 53.46
C LEU A 337 -5.49 73.73 52.22
N SER A 338 -4.14 73.79 52.25
CA SER A 338 -3.30 73.31 51.16
C SER A 338 -3.52 71.82 50.88
N ARG A 339 -3.59 70.99 51.93
CA ARG A 339 -3.87 69.55 51.80
C ARG A 339 -5.26 69.29 51.25
N GLN A 340 -6.28 70.00 51.73
CA GLN A 340 -7.64 69.90 51.18
C GLN A 340 -7.69 70.31 49.70
N ASN A 341 -6.92 71.34 49.31
CA ASN A 341 -6.84 71.76 47.92
C ASN A 341 -6.17 70.69 47.04
N GLU A 342 -5.10 70.05 47.52
CA GLU A 342 -4.47 68.91 46.83
C GLU A 342 -5.44 67.73 46.71
N GLU A 343 -6.15 67.36 47.79
CA GLU A 343 -7.18 66.31 47.75
C GLU A 343 -8.29 66.62 46.72
N LEU A 344 -8.75 67.87 46.65
CA LEU A 344 -9.74 68.29 45.64
C LEU A 344 -9.18 68.22 44.21
N VAL A 345 -7.91 68.58 44.01
CA VAL A 345 -7.24 68.44 42.72
C VAL A 345 -7.15 66.97 42.30
N ASP A 346 -6.79 66.08 43.22
CA ASP A 346 -6.75 64.64 42.97
C ASP A 346 -8.12 64.08 42.61
N LEU A 347 -9.17 64.49 43.34
CA LEU A 347 -10.56 64.10 43.02
C LEU A 347 -11.00 64.59 41.64
N ILE A 348 -10.64 65.81 41.25
CA ILE A 348 -10.91 66.33 39.91
C ILE A 348 -10.20 65.48 38.85
N GLU A 349 -8.97 65.06 39.11
CA GLU A 349 -8.22 64.24 38.15
C GLU A 349 -8.81 62.84 38.00
N ILE A 350 -9.26 62.22 39.09
CA ILE A 350 -9.98 60.95 39.06
C ILE A 350 -11.27 61.07 38.24
N GLU A 351 -12.06 62.11 38.47
CA GLU A 351 -13.32 62.33 37.73
C GLU A 351 -13.07 62.53 36.23
N LYS A 352 -12.02 63.27 35.87
CA LYS A 352 -11.60 63.42 34.48
C LYS A 352 -11.24 62.09 33.84
N GLN A 353 -10.47 61.25 34.54
CA GLN A 353 -10.10 59.92 34.05
C GLN A 353 -11.34 59.06 33.82
N GLN A 354 -12.28 59.03 34.76
CA GLN A 354 -13.54 58.30 34.60
C GLN A 354 -14.32 58.77 33.38
N HIS A 355 -14.42 60.08 33.16
CA HIS A 355 -15.10 60.63 31.98
C HIS A 355 -14.39 60.25 30.67
N PHE A 356 -13.06 60.17 30.65
CA PHE A 356 -12.32 59.64 29.49
C PHE A 356 -12.60 58.15 29.27
N ASP A 357 -12.63 57.34 30.33
CA ASP A 357 -12.93 55.91 30.25
C ASP A 357 -14.36 55.66 29.73
N GLU A 358 -15.34 56.44 30.19
CA GLU A 358 -16.72 56.40 29.69
C GLU A 358 -16.80 56.75 28.20
N GLN A 359 -16.09 57.80 27.77
CA GLN A 359 -16.03 58.17 26.35
C GLN A 359 -15.38 57.08 25.50
N LEU A 360 -14.30 56.48 25.98
CA LEU A 360 -13.58 55.42 25.28
C LEU A 360 -14.46 54.17 25.17
N ASN A 361 -15.15 53.79 26.25
CA ASN A 361 -16.14 52.71 26.23
C ASN A 361 -17.25 52.97 25.20
N ARG A 362 -17.77 54.20 25.12
CA ARG A 362 -18.79 54.56 24.11
C ARG A 362 -18.24 54.41 22.69
N ILE A 363 -17.04 54.92 22.42
CA ILE A 363 -16.40 54.78 21.10
C ILE A 363 -16.17 53.31 20.75
N GLN A 364 -15.78 52.49 21.72
CA GLN A 364 -15.58 51.06 21.52
C GLN A 364 -16.90 50.32 21.23
N MET A 365 -17.98 50.69 21.91
CA MET A 365 -19.33 50.18 21.59
C MET A 365 -19.77 50.58 20.18
N ASP A 366 -19.54 51.83 19.78
CA ASP A 366 -19.86 52.32 18.44
C ASP A 366 -19.06 51.56 17.37
N LEU A 367 -17.77 51.30 17.63
CA LEU A 367 -16.90 50.50 16.76
C LEU A 367 -17.45 49.06 16.60
N ASP A 368 -17.79 48.38 17.70
CA ASP A 368 -18.37 47.03 17.68
C ASP A 368 -19.66 46.96 16.84
N VAL A 369 -20.48 48.01 16.90
CA VAL A 369 -21.71 48.11 16.09
C VAL A 369 -21.37 48.24 14.61
N ILE A 370 -20.39 49.10 14.26
CA ILE A 370 -19.94 49.29 12.88
C ILE A 370 -19.32 48.00 12.33
N GLU A 371 -18.50 47.30 13.10
CA GLU A 371 -17.90 46.01 12.69
C GLU A 371 -18.97 44.96 12.40
N LYS A 372 -19.99 44.85 13.26
CA LYS A 372 -21.13 43.94 13.05
C LYS A 372 -21.94 44.30 11.81
N GLU A 373 -22.19 45.59 11.58
CA GLU A 373 -22.93 46.04 10.41
C GLU A 373 -22.12 45.82 9.12
N ASN A 374 -20.81 46.09 9.13
CA ASN A 374 -19.93 45.79 8.00
C ASN A 374 -19.92 44.30 7.68
N ALA A 375 -19.80 43.43 8.69
CA ALA A 375 -19.87 41.98 8.49
C ALA A 375 -21.23 41.53 7.91
N ARG A 376 -22.34 42.14 8.34
CA ARG A 376 -23.68 41.90 7.79
C ARG A 376 -23.77 42.34 6.33
N LEU A 377 -23.22 43.50 5.99
CA LEU A 377 -23.19 44.03 4.63
C LEU A 377 -22.33 43.16 3.70
N GLU A 378 -21.17 42.68 4.16
CA GLU A 378 -20.32 41.75 3.42
C GLU A 378 -21.05 40.42 3.13
N GLN A 379 -21.78 39.87 4.10
CA GLN A 379 -22.61 38.68 3.89
C GLN A 379 -23.72 38.91 2.86
N LEU A 380 -24.37 40.06 2.88
CA LEU A 380 -25.39 40.43 1.89
C LEU A 380 -24.78 40.62 0.49
N GLN A 381 -23.57 41.18 0.38
CA GLN A 381 -22.88 41.29 -0.91
C GLN A 381 -22.50 39.90 -1.45
N ALA A 382 -22.00 39.01 -0.60
CA ALA A 382 -21.67 37.64 -0.99
C ALA A 382 -22.91 36.86 -1.48
N GLN A 383 -24.08 37.08 -0.88
CA GLN A 383 -25.34 36.47 -1.32
C GLN A 383 -25.88 37.03 -2.65
N ASN A 384 -25.62 38.31 -2.96
CA ASN A 384 -26.04 38.93 -4.22
C ASN A 384 -25.10 38.61 -5.41
N HIS A 385 -23.96 37.96 -5.16
CA HIS A 385 -22.99 37.57 -6.18
C HIS A 385 -22.91 36.04 -6.39
N SER A 386 -23.80 35.28 -5.76
CA SER A 386 -24.06 33.86 -6.02
C SER A 386 -25.43 33.70 -6.67
#